data_AF-A0A818AP53-F1
#
_entry.id   AF-A0A818AP53-F1
#
_cell.length_a   1.000
_cell.length_b   1.000
_cell.length_c   1.000
_cell.angle_alpha   90.00
_cell.angle_beta   90.00
_cell.angle_gamma   90.00
#
_symmetry.space_group_name_H-M   'P 1'
#
loop_
_entity.id
_entity.type
_entity.pdbx_description
1 polymer ?
#
loop_
_entity_poly.entity_id
_entity_poly.type
_entity_poly.pdbx_seq_one_letter_code
_entity_poly.pdbx_strand_id
1 'polypeptide(L)'
;HIILFILTILIIPIYTIDIELTVLIPPNQRECFHQVLPIDKTVEIEYEVLAGGDIDINYWFYSPSDRVLQSDFKKRDGHQTLKLEETGEYRFCFDNVISRFSQKQVYFSLRLVDEHGNSEFDRTTESWMKDVDRDDLGDLQSKIEHFKVSFIHKN
;
A
#
# COMPACT_ATOMS: atom_id res chain seq x y z
N HIS A 1 -26.98 -27.89 -15.09
CA HIS A 1 -26.87 -26.45 -15.46
C HIS A 1 -26.60 -25.55 -14.26
N ILE A 2 -27.42 -25.55 -13.21
CA ILE A 2 -27.23 -24.70 -12.01
C ILE A 2 -25.89 -24.97 -11.30
N ILE A 3 -25.53 -26.25 -11.09
CA ILE A 3 -24.26 -26.64 -10.45
C ILE A 3 -23.04 -26.16 -11.28
N LEU A 4 -23.14 -26.22 -12.61
CA LEU A 4 -22.07 -25.76 -13.51
C LEU A 4 -21.89 -24.24 -13.43
N PHE A 5 -23.00 -23.50 -13.31
CA PHE A 5 -23.01 -22.04 -13.18
C PHE A 5 -22.45 -21.57 -11.83
N ILE A 6 -22.76 -22.29 -10.75
CA ILE A 6 -22.19 -22.05 -9.41
C ILE A 6 -20.68 -22.34 -9.42
N LEU A 7 -20.25 -23.43 -10.07
CA LEU A 7 -18.81 -23.74 -10.21
C LEU A 7 -18.07 -22.63 -10.96
N THR A 8 -18.65 -22.05 -12.02
CA THR A 8 -18.02 -20.97 -12.78
C THR A 8 -17.91 -19.66 -12.02
N ILE A 9 -18.89 -19.32 -11.17
CA ILE A 9 -18.85 -18.09 -10.35
C ILE A 9 -17.78 -18.20 -9.26
N LEU A 10 -17.59 -19.39 -8.67
CA LEU A 10 -16.55 -19.62 -7.66
C LEU A 10 -15.11 -19.54 -8.19
N ILE A 11 -14.91 -19.62 -9.51
CA ILE A 11 -13.58 -19.62 -10.15
C ILE A 11 -13.18 -18.20 -10.61
N ILE A 12 -14.06 -17.20 -10.50
CA ILE A 12 -13.69 -15.82 -10.84
C ILE A 12 -12.61 -15.35 -9.86
N PRO A 13 -11.37 -15.10 -10.31
CA PRO A 13 -10.34 -14.61 -9.42
C PRO A 13 -10.73 -13.20 -8.95
N ILE A 14 -10.88 -13.05 -7.65
CA ILE A 14 -11.01 -11.75 -7.02
C ILE A 14 -9.61 -11.13 -7.09
N TYR A 15 -9.44 -10.13 -7.95
CA TYR A 15 -8.18 -9.38 -8.04
C TYR A 15 -8.14 -8.36 -6.91
N THR A 16 -7.63 -8.78 -5.76
CA THR A 16 -7.21 -7.86 -4.70
C THR A 16 -5.74 -7.56 -4.89
N ILE A 17 -5.38 -6.28 -4.83
CA ILE A 17 -3.99 -5.85 -4.79
C ILE A 17 -3.90 -4.89 -3.63
N ASP A 18 -3.13 -5.31 -2.65
CA ASP A 18 -2.76 -4.52 -1.49
C ASP A 18 -1.33 -4.94 -1.12
N ILE A 19 -0.39 -4.07 -1.45
CA ILE A 19 1.05 -4.31 -1.26
C ILE A 19 1.54 -3.18 -0.39
N GLU A 20 2.18 -3.52 0.72
CA GLU A 20 2.86 -2.56 1.59
C GLU A 20 4.25 -3.10 1.93
N LEU A 21 5.29 -2.35 1.58
CA LEU A 21 6.67 -2.80 1.74
C LEU A 21 7.57 -1.65 2.18
N THR A 22 8.59 -1.98 2.96
CA THR A 22 9.72 -1.09 3.23
C THR A 22 10.96 -1.66 2.56
N VAL A 23 11.54 -0.89 1.65
CA VAL A 23 12.68 -1.30 0.83
C VAL A 23 13.88 -0.40 1.06
N LEU A 24 15.05 -0.94 0.73
CA LEU A 24 16.32 -0.23 0.82
C LEU A 24 16.78 0.12 -0.59
N ILE A 25 16.97 1.41 -0.86
CA ILE A 25 17.44 1.91 -2.15
C ILE A 25 18.92 2.29 -2.01
N PRO A 26 19.86 1.50 -2.57
CA PRO A 26 21.28 1.74 -2.37
C PRO A 26 21.73 3.10 -2.92
N PRO A 27 22.88 3.64 -2.46
CA PRO A 27 23.45 4.86 -3.02
C PRO A 27 23.74 4.68 -4.52
N ASN A 28 23.54 5.74 -5.29
CA ASN A 28 23.83 5.76 -6.72
C ASN A 28 23.03 4.72 -7.55
N GLN A 29 21.86 4.29 -7.07
CA GLN A 29 21.05 3.27 -7.72
C GLN A 29 19.58 3.68 -7.87
N ARG A 30 18.92 3.05 -8.84
CA ARG A 30 17.48 3.13 -9.05
C ARG A 30 16.91 1.73 -8.97
N GLU A 31 15.94 1.53 -8.09
CA GLU A 31 15.21 0.28 -7.97
C GLU A 31 13.82 0.43 -8.58
N CYS A 32 13.37 -0.59 -9.30
CA CYS A 32 12.07 -0.61 -9.96
C CYS A 32 11.28 -1.85 -9.56
N PHE A 33 10.00 -1.65 -9.34
CA PHE A 33 9.03 -2.66 -8.98
C PHE A 33 7.98 -2.76 -10.08
N HIS A 34 7.47 -3.96 -10.29
CA HIS A 34 6.62 -4.31 -11.42
C HIS A 34 5.36 -4.98 -10.92
N GLN A 35 4.21 -4.55 -11.40
CA GLN A 35 2.92 -5.12 -11.04
C GLN A 35 2.01 -5.19 -12.26
N VAL A 36 1.45 -6.37 -12.51
CA VAL A 36 0.41 -6.54 -13.54
C VAL A 36 -0.92 -6.03 -12.98
N LEU A 37 -1.50 -5.03 -13.65
CA LEU A 37 -2.75 -4.39 -13.27
C LEU A 37 -3.78 -4.43 -14.42
N PRO A 38 -5.08 -4.56 -14.11
CA PRO A 38 -6.15 -4.53 -15.10
C PRO A 38 -6.55 -3.10 -15.49
N ILE A 39 -7.01 -2.92 -16.73
CA ILE A 39 -7.65 -1.68 -17.20
C ILE A 39 -8.93 -1.34 -16.41
N ASP A 40 -9.33 -0.07 -16.43
CA ASP A 40 -10.56 0.46 -15.83
C ASP A 40 -10.67 0.30 -14.31
N LYS A 41 -9.55 0.00 -13.65
CA LYS A 41 -9.41 0.13 -12.20
C LYS A 41 -8.71 1.43 -11.83
N THR A 42 -8.87 1.81 -10.58
CA THR A 42 -8.12 2.92 -9.98
C THR A 42 -7.06 2.33 -9.10
N VAL A 43 -5.81 2.74 -9.32
CA VAL A 43 -4.68 2.39 -8.47
C VAL A 43 -4.35 3.57 -7.58
N GLU A 44 -4.06 3.28 -6.33
CA GLU A 44 -3.48 4.21 -5.38
C GLU A 44 -2.05 3.77 -5.07
N ILE A 45 -1.11 4.70 -5.16
CA ILE A 45 0.28 4.50 -4.76
C ILE A 45 0.69 5.59 -3.79
N GLU A 46 1.28 5.17 -2.68
CA GLU A 46 1.86 6.05 -1.67
C GLU A 46 3.31 5.66 -1.44
N TYR A 47 4.16 6.62 -1.13
CA TYR A 47 5.51 6.35 -0.65
C TYR A 47 5.97 7.38 0.37
N GLU A 48 6.88 6.97 1.24
CA GLU A 48 7.54 7.82 2.22
C GLU A 48 9.00 7.39 2.41
N VAL A 49 9.93 8.36 2.39
CA VAL A 49 11.33 8.16 2.74
C VAL A 49 11.46 8.20 4.26
N LEU A 50 11.66 7.03 4.87
CA LEU A 50 11.73 6.89 6.33
C LEU A 50 13.09 7.31 6.89
N ALA A 51 14.18 7.00 6.16
CA ALA A 51 15.54 7.26 6.63
C ALA A 51 16.57 7.31 5.50
N GLY A 52 17.74 7.90 5.81
CA GLY A 52 18.96 7.85 4.98
C GLY A 52 19.31 9.17 4.31
N GLY A 53 20.47 9.74 4.65
CA GLY A 53 20.99 10.97 4.04
C GLY A 53 19.99 12.13 4.10
N ASP A 54 19.86 12.85 2.99
CA ASP A 54 18.74 13.76 2.77
C ASP A 54 17.45 12.93 2.66
N ILE A 55 16.39 13.31 3.36
CA ILE A 55 15.13 12.56 3.37
C ILE A 55 14.32 12.93 2.12
N ASP A 56 14.80 12.51 0.95
CA ASP A 56 14.20 12.78 -0.36
C ASP A 56 14.40 11.61 -1.34
N ILE A 57 13.61 11.50 -2.40
CA ILE A 57 13.79 10.51 -3.46
C ILE A 57 13.24 11.08 -4.77
N ASN A 58 13.74 10.60 -5.91
CA ASN A 58 13.02 10.78 -7.17
C ASN A 58 12.18 9.53 -7.45
N TYR A 59 10.99 9.74 -7.98
CA TYR A 59 10.01 8.70 -8.21
C TYR A 59 9.43 8.78 -9.63
N TRP A 60 9.11 7.63 -10.22
CA TRP A 60 8.41 7.53 -11.50
C TRP A 60 7.42 6.39 -11.48
N PHE A 61 6.26 6.60 -12.08
CA PHE A 61 5.25 5.59 -12.38
C PHE A 61 5.07 5.49 -13.90
N TYR A 62 5.19 4.30 -14.46
CA TYR A 62 5.13 4.01 -15.89
C TYR A 62 3.94 3.12 -16.24
N SER A 63 3.30 3.40 -17.38
CA SER A 63 2.31 2.51 -17.98
C SER A 63 2.96 1.30 -18.65
N PRO A 64 2.19 0.25 -19.00
CA PRO A 64 2.68 -0.90 -19.76
C PRO A 64 3.31 -0.55 -21.12
N SER A 65 2.91 0.59 -21.69
CA SER A 65 3.48 1.15 -22.93
C SER A 65 4.70 2.06 -22.68
N ASP A 66 5.36 1.93 -21.52
CA ASP A 66 6.54 2.72 -21.09
C ASP A 66 6.31 4.24 -21.01
N ARG A 67 5.04 4.69 -20.97
CA ARG A 67 4.72 6.12 -20.79
C ARG A 67 4.85 6.50 -19.32
N VAL A 68 5.50 7.62 -19.03
CA VAL A 68 5.50 8.21 -17.68
C VAL A 68 4.11 8.75 -17.38
N LEU A 69 3.46 8.19 -16.36
CA LEU A 69 2.16 8.62 -15.88
C LEU A 69 2.29 9.64 -14.76
N GLN A 70 3.27 9.47 -13.88
CA GLN A 70 3.56 10.37 -12.77
C GLN A 70 5.06 10.35 -12.45
N SER A 71 5.57 11.49 -11.97
CA SER A 71 6.95 11.59 -11.49
C SER A 71 7.11 12.68 -10.45
N ASP A 72 7.94 12.41 -9.45
CA ASP A 72 8.32 13.36 -8.41
C ASP A 72 9.84 13.48 -8.33
N PHE A 73 10.34 14.64 -7.94
CA PHE A 73 11.77 14.91 -7.82
C PHE A 73 12.10 15.48 -6.44
N LYS A 74 13.05 14.85 -5.77
CA LYS A 74 13.51 15.19 -4.41
C LYS A 74 12.36 15.43 -3.43
N LYS A 75 11.42 14.49 -3.38
CA LYS A 75 10.28 14.51 -2.46
C LYS A 75 10.50 13.54 -1.31
N ARG A 76 9.98 13.89 -0.13
CA ARG A 76 10.03 12.99 1.04
C ARG A 76 8.95 11.93 0.95
N ASP A 77 7.82 12.31 0.38
CA ASP A 77 6.60 11.53 0.30
C ASP A 77 5.84 11.87 -0.98
N GLY A 78 4.92 11.00 -1.36
CA GLY A 78 3.96 11.24 -2.42
C GLY A 78 2.78 10.29 -2.33
N HIS A 79 1.60 10.78 -2.70
CA HIS A 79 0.34 10.03 -2.72
C HIS A 79 -0.39 10.36 -4.02
N GLN A 80 -0.76 9.32 -4.77
CA GLN A 80 -1.25 9.46 -6.13
C GLN A 80 -2.35 8.42 -6.37
N THR A 81 -3.45 8.88 -6.96
CA THR A 81 -4.57 8.03 -7.38
C THR A 81 -4.74 8.14 -8.88
N LEU A 82 -4.55 7.03 -9.61
CA LEU A 82 -4.52 7.00 -11.07
C LEU A 82 -5.54 6.01 -11.61
N LYS A 83 -6.32 6.44 -12.61
CA LYS A 83 -7.17 5.52 -13.38
C LYS A 83 -6.31 4.81 -14.43
N LEU A 84 -6.42 3.48 -14.48
CA LEU A 84 -5.65 2.65 -15.39
C LEU A 84 -6.31 2.59 -16.77
N GLU A 85 -5.57 3.02 -17.78
CA GLU A 85 -6.03 3.07 -19.19
C GLU A 85 -5.59 1.84 -20.00
N GLU A 86 -4.76 0.96 -19.43
CA GLU A 86 -4.18 -0.19 -20.11
C GLU A 86 -4.16 -1.41 -19.17
N THR A 87 -4.39 -2.61 -19.69
CA THR A 87 -4.09 -3.85 -18.95
C THR A 87 -2.64 -4.23 -19.23
N GLY A 88 -1.84 -4.46 -18.20
CA GLY A 88 -0.46 -4.92 -18.38
C GLY A 88 0.43 -4.70 -17.16
N GLU A 89 1.73 -4.84 -17.36
CA GLU A 89 2.74 -4.63 -16.33
C GLU A 89 3.05 -3.13 -16.17
N TYR A 90 2.64 -2.56 -15.05
CA TYR A 90 3.02 -1.22 -14.63
C TYR A 90 4.34 -1.29 -13.86
N ARG A 91 5.18 -0.26 -14.03
CA ARG A 91 6.48 -0.16 -13.36
C ARG A 91 6.54 1.11 -12.53
N PHE A 92 7.02 1.01 -11.30
CA PHE A 92 7.31 2.18 -10.48
C PHE A 92 8.72 2.11 -9.91
N CYS A 93 9.41 3.23 -9.89
CA CYS A 93 10.85 3.26 -9.58
C CYS A 93 11.18 4.33 -8.54
N PHE A 94 12.09 3.99 -7.63
CA PHE A 94 12.72 4.90 -6.68
C PHE A 94 14.18 5.08 -7.05
N ASP A 95 14.62 6.33 -7.22
CA ASP A 95 15.96 6.66 -7.69
C ASP A 95 16.73 7.47 -6.64
N ASN A 96 17.83 6.87 -6.20
CA ASN A 96 18.79 7.40 -5.26
C ASN A 96 20.15 7.73 -5.92
N VAL A 97 20.16 8.05 -7.22
CA VAL A 97 21.39 8.36 -7.98
C VAL A 97 22.12 9.59 -7.42
N ILE A 98 21.39 10.53 -6.81
CA ILE A 98 21.97 11.77 -6.27
C ILE A 98 22.74 11.51 -4.96
N SER A 99 22.34 10.52 -4.15
CA SER A 99 23.06 10.22 -2.91
C SER A 99 24.26 9.34 -3.18
N ARG A 100 25.45 9.91 -2.96
CA ARG A 100 26.72 9.23 -3.24
C ARG A 100 27.12 8.20 -2.18
N PHE A 101 26.58 8.31 -0.98
CA PHE A 101 27.08 7.55 0.19
C PHE A 101 25.99 6.93 1.06
N SER A 102 24.76 7.44 1.01
CA SER A 102 23.67 7.00 1.88
C SER A 102 22.64 6.16 1.12
N GLN A 103 22.39 4.96 1.63
CA GLN A 103 21.21 4.18 1.29
C GLN A 103 19.98 4.86 1.86
N LYS A 104 18.85 4.78 1.16
CA LYS A 104 17.56 5.27 1.64
C LYS A 104 16.66 4.10 2.02
N GLN A 105 15.86 4.29 3.06
CA GLN A 105 14.79 3.39 3.44
C GLN A 105 13.47 4.02 3.01
N VAL A 106 12.75 3.35 2.12
CA VAL A 106 11.52 3.88 1.52
C VAL A 106 10.39 2.90 1.81
N TYR A 107 9.34 3.38 2.46
CA TYR A 107 8.06 2.70 2.54
C TYR A 107 7.26 3.02 1.28
N PHE A 108 6.53 2.04 0.76
CA PHE A 108 5.51 2.28 -0.25
C PHE A 108 4.31 1.36 -0.08
N SER A 109 3.16 1.83 -0.53
CA SER A 109 1.94 1.05 -0.70
C SER A 109 1.42 1.11 -2.13
N LEU A 110 0.83 0.03 -2.62
CA LEU A 110 0.14 -0.05 -3.91
C LEU A 110 -1.17 -0.80 -3.73
N ARG A 111 -2.29 -0.11 -3.97
CA ARG A 111 -3.64 -0.65 -3.73
C ARG A 111 -4.56 -0.41 -4.91
N LEU A 112 -5.45 -1.35 -5.18
CA LEU A 112 -6.60 -1.08 -6.04
C LEU A 112 -7.75 -0.54 -5.19
N VAL A 113 -8.25 0.63 -5.57
CA VAL A 113 -9.31 1.35 -4.86
C VAL A 113 -10.56 1.49 -5.74
N ASP A 114 -11.72 1.63 -5.09
CA ASP A 114 -12.96 1.99 -5.78
C ASP A 114 -13.12 3.50 -5.98
N GLU A 115 -14.30 3.89 -6.46
CA GLU A 115 -14.70 5.29 -6.64
C GLU A 115 -14.74 6.12 -5.36
N HIS A 116 -14.80 5.47 -4.19
CA HIS A 116 -14.76 6.10 -2.87
C HIS A 116 -13.35 6.10 -2.27
N GLY A 117 -12.34 5.59 -2.98
CA GLY A 117 -10.98 5.46 -2.48
C GLY A 117 -10.77 4.27 -1.54
N ASN A 118 -11.75 3.38 -1.40
CA ASN A 118 -11.66 2.24 -0.49
C ASN A 118 -11.10 1.03 -1.21
N SER A 119 -10.10 0.38 -0.61
CA SER A 119 -9.64 -0.94 -1.02
C SER A 119 -10.63 -2.02 -0.56
N GLU A 120 -10.48 -3.23 -1.09
CA GLU A 120 -11.25 -4.38 -0.60
C GLU A 120 -10.95 -4.70 0.87
N PHE A 121 -9.69 -4.48 1.28
CA PHE A 121 -9.27 -4.64 2.67
C PHE A 121 -9.97 -3.65 3.60
N ASP A 122 -10.10 -2.38 3.20
CA ASP A 122 -10.79 -1.35 3.99
C ASP A 122 -12.26 -1.72 4.20
N ARG A 123 -12.97 -2.13 3.14
CA ARG A 123 -14.39 -2.53 3.25
C ARG A 123 -14.58 -3.74 4.16
N THR A 124 -13.65 -4.69 4.09
CA THR A 124 -13.67 -5.90 4.93
C THR A 124 -13.47 -5.51 6.40
N THR A 125 -12.48 -4.66 6.66
CA THR A 125 -12.17 -4.15 8.00
C THR A 125 -13.34 -3.36 8.58
N GLU A 126 -13.95 -2.44 7.82
CA GLU A 126 -15.15 -1.72 8.26
C GLU A 126 -16.32 -2.64 8.58
N SER A 127 -16.53 -3.69 7.77
CA SER A 127 -17.56 -4.69 8.05
C SER A 127 -17.29 -5.38 9.38
N TRP A 128 -16.05 -5.82 9.63
CA TRP A 128 -15.69 -6.52 10.86
C TRP A 128 -15.79 -5.61 12.07
N MET A 129 -15.40 -4.33 11.93
CA MET A 129 -15.52 -3.34 13.00
C MET A 129 -16.97 -3.03 13.38
N LYS A 130 -17.94 -3.19 12.46
CA LYS A 130 -19.37 -3.05 12.76
C LYS A 130 -19.92 -4.21 13.58
N ASP A 131 -19.31 -5.39 13.46
CA ASP A 131 -19.70 -6.59 14.19
C ASP A 131 -19.03 -6.68 15.58
N VAL A 132 -18.05 -5.82 15.87
CA VAL A 132 -17.45 -5.72 17.21
C VAL A 132 -18.40 -4.95 18.12
N ASP A 133 -19.01 -5.66 19.07
CA ASP A 133 -19.86 -5.04 20.09
C ASP A 133 -19.06 -4.08 20.97
N ARG A 134 -19.69 -2.95 21.30
CA ARG A 134 -19.09 -1.87 22.10
C ARG A 134 -18.65 -2.34 23.49
N ASP A 135 -19.30 -3.38 24.01
CA ASP A 135 -19.03 -3.98 25.31
C ASP A 135 -17.69 -4.73 25.34
N ASP A 136 -17.28 -5.37 24.24
CA ASP A 136 -15.99 -6.07 24.13
C ASP A 136 -14.80 -5.08 24.14
N LEU A 137 -14.98 -3.88 23.58
CA LEU A 137 -13.98 -2.81 23.66
C LEU A 137 -13.83 -2.26 25.09
N GLY A 138 -14.93 -2.20 25.85
CA GLY A 138 -14.92 -1.80 27.25
C GLY A 138 -14.13 -2.77 28.13
N ASP A 139 -14.26 -4.08 27.87
CA ASP A 139 -13.50 -5.11 28.58
C ASP A 139 -11.98 -5.03 28.27
N LEU A 140 -11.61 -4.75 27.03
CA LEU A 140 -10.21 -4.49 26.63
C LEU A 140 -9.61 -3.27 27.33
N GLN A 141 -10.34 -2.15 27.39
CA GLN A 141 -9.90 -0.97 28.12
C GLN A 141 -9.74 -1.24 29.62
N SER A 142 -10.69 -1.95 30.22
CA SER A 142 -10.64 -2.38 31.63
C SER A 142 -9.39 -3.25 31.90
N LYS A 143 -9.11 -4.22 31.02
CA LYS A 143 -7.92 -5.08 31.13
C LYS A 143 -6.62 -4.31 30.98
N ILE A 144 -6.54 -3.32 30.07
CA ILE A 144 -5.37 -2.46 29.90
C ILE A 144 -5.13 -1.61 31.14
N GLU A 145 -6.18 -1.02 31.73
CA GLU A 145 -6.06 -0.25 32.96
C GLU A 145 -5.66 -1.13 34.15
N HIS A 146 -6.21 -2.33 34.27
CA HIS A 146 -5.79 -3.30 35.28
C HIS A 146 -4.32 -3.71 35.12
N PHE A 147 -3.85 -3.88 33.88
CA PHE A 147 -2.45 -4.16 33.59
C PHE A 147 -1.55 -2.98 33.99
N LYS A 148 -1.88 -1.74 33.58
CA LYS A 148 -1.14 -0.54 34.01
C LYS A 148 -1.05 -0.42 35.53
N VAL A 149 -2.15 -0.65 36.25
CA VAL A 149 -2.18 -0.62 37.72
C VAL A 149 -1.28 -1.69 38.32
N SER A 150 -1.25 -2.89 37.74
CA SER A 150 -0.37 -3.99 38.16
C SER A 150 1.12 -3.67 37.96
N PHE A 151 1.48 -2.94 36.90
CA PHE A 151 2.85 -2.47 36.67
C PHE A 151 3.26 -1.34 37.62
N ILE A 152 2.33 -0.44 37.97
CA ILE A 152 2.60 0.66 38.91
C ILE A 152 2.84 0.13 40.33
N HIS A 153 2.19 -0.96 40.74
CA HIS A 153 2.36 -1.55 42.09
C HIS A 153 3.56 -2.49 42.23
N LYS A 154 4.30 -2.75 41.14
CA LYS A 154 5.41 -3.71 41.12
C LYS A 154 6.79 -3.04 41.02
N ASN A 155 6.85 -1.70 41.12
CA ASN A 155 8.07 -0.88 41.17
C ASN A 155 8.21 -0.17 42.51
#